data_AF-A0A4S3IZB3-F1
#
_entry.id   AF-A0A4S3IZB3-F1
#
_cell.length_a   1.000
_cell.length_b   1.000
_cell.length_c   1.000
_cell.angle_alpha   90.00
_cell.angle_beta   90.00
_cell.angle_gamma   90.00
#
_symmetry.space_group_name_H-M   'P 1'
#
loop_
_entity.id
_entity.type
_entity.pdbx_description
1 polymer ?
#
loop_
_entity_poly.entity_id
_entity_poly.type
_entity_poly.pdbx_seq_one_letter_code
_entity_poly.pdbx_strand_id
1 'polypeptide(L)'
;MVTVLEHTIDFHWFETGYGGFKGLMLANNQWSGLIWDYYLEDHTADSIIHALRHLLGVLKRMDIKAQVIKCDNKTVGQKPRTATFLMSDL
;
A
#
# COMPACT_ATOMS: atom_id res chain seq x y z
N MET A 1 -3.98 9.45 21.73
CA MET A 1 -4.88 8.28 21.89
C MET A 1 -4.83 7.64 20.53
N VAL A 2 -4.11 6.52 20.38
CA VAL A 2 -3.82 5.96 19.06
C VAL A 2 -5.12 5.46 18.43
N THR A 3 -5.43 5.95 17.23
CA THR A 3 -6.61 5.50 16.49
C THR A 3 -6.23 4.26 15.68
N VAL A 4 -6.99 3.18 15.82
CA VAL A 4 -6.73 1.92 15.14
C VAL A 4 -7.73 1.76 14.02
N LEU A 5 -7.28 1.67 12.76
CA LEU A 5 -8.16 1.68 11.59
C LEU A 5 -7.80 0.61 10.55
N GLU A 6 -8.83 0.10 9.88
CA GLU A 6 -8.68 -0.78 8.71
C GLU A 6 -8.39 0.03 7.45
N HIS A 7 -7.47 -0.48 6.65
CA HIS A 7 -7.12 0.09 5.35
C HIS A 7 -7.28 -0.97 4.26
N THR A 8 -7.70 -0.55 3.08
CA THR A 8 -7.69 -1.38 1.88
C THR A 8 -6.63 -0.91 0.93
N ILE A 9 -5.91 -1.84 0.32
CA ILE A 9 -4.93 -1.56 -0.72
C ILE A 9 -5.31 -2.31 -2.00
N ASP A 10 -5.21 -1.63 -3.13
CA ASP A 10 -5.36 -2.22 -4.45
C ASP A 10 -4.24 -1.75 -5.39
N PHE A 11 -3.95 -2.56 -6.40
CA PHE A 11 -2.88 -2.31 -7.37
C PHE A 11 -3.44 -2.29 -8.79
N HIS A 12 -3.11 -1.23 -9.53
CA HIS A 12 -3.41 -1.09 -10.95
C HIS A 12 -2.11 -1.07 -11.74
N TRP A 13 -1.98 -1.95 -12.72
CA TRP A 13 -0.81 -2.04 -13.59
C TRP A 13 -1.09 -1.40 -14.94
N PHE A 14 -0.12 -0.66 -15.47
CA PHE A 14 -0.23 0.07 -16.73
C PHE A 14 0.88 -0.36 -17.70
N GLU A 15 0.53 -0.46 -18.99
CA GLU A 15 1.53 -0.56 -20.06
C GLU A 15 2.14 0.82 -20.39
N THR A 16 1.34 1.88 -20.30
CA THR A 16 1.77 3.27 -20.44
C THR A 16 1.01 4.15 -19.46
N GLY A 17 1.58 4.35 -18.27
CA GLY A 17 0.98 5.20 -17.24
C GLY A 17 1.41 6.66 -17.35
N TYR A 18 0.78 7.49 -16.52
CA TYR A 18 1.13 8.91 -16.38
C TYR A 18 2.62 9.07 -16.04
N GLY A 19 3.32 9.99 -16.71
CA GLY A 19 4.73 10.29 -16.41
C GLY A 19 5.72 9.13 -16.60
N GLY A 20 5.33 8.04 -17.27
CA GLY A 20 6.17 6.84 -17.43
C GLY A 20 6.05 5.82 -16.30
N PHE A 21 5.21 6.07 -15.29
CA PHE A 21 4.91 5.09 -14.25
C PHE A 21 4.20 3.87 -14.84
N LYS A 22 4.47 2.70 -14.25
CA LYS A 22 3.94 1.41 -14.71
C LYS A 22 2.91 0.82 -13.77
N GLY A 23 2.68 1.44 -12.62
CA GLY A 23 1.64 1.01 -11.71
C GLY A 23 1.15 2.12 -10.79
N LEU A 24 0.07 1.82 -10.10
CA LEU A 24 -0.55 2.64 -9.08
C LEU A 24 -0.96 1.72 -7.93
N MET A 25 -0.47 2.01 -6.73
CA MET A 25 -1.02 1.45 -5.50
C MET A 25 -1.96 2.48 -4.87
N LEU A 26 -3.22 2.11 -4.69
CA LEU A 26 -4.20 2.91 -3.97
C LEU A 26 -4.36 2.35 -2.57
N ALA A 27 -4.21 3.22 -1.57
CA ALA A 27 -4.55 2.91 -0.19
C ALA A 27 -5.72 3.77 0.28
N ASN A 28 -6.72 3.15 0.90
CA ASN A 28 -7.90 3.83 1.41
C ASN A 28 -8.11 3.51 2.88
N ASN A 29 -8.36 4.54 3.69
CA ASN A 29 -8.90 4.41 5.03
C ASN A 29 -10.43 4.46 4.99
N GLN A 30 -11.09 3.33 5.22
CA GLN A 30 -12.54 3.21 5.04
C GLN A 30 -13.37 4.07 6.01
N TRP A 31 -12.82 4.45 7.15
CA TRP A 31 -13.54 5.23 8.17
C TRP A 31 -13.54 6.73 7.85
N SER A 32 -12.40 7.26 7.41
CA SER A 32 -12.24 8.68 7.08
C SER A 32 -12.49 9.01 5.61
N GLY A 33 -12.43 8.01 4.72
CA GLY A 33 -12.47 8.20 3.27
C GLY A 33 -11.18 8.79 2.69
N LEU A 34 -10.10 8.89 3.48
CA LEU A 34 -8.80 9.34 2.99
C LEU A 34 -8.19 8.31 2.04
N ILE A 35 -7.67 8.79 0.92
CA ILE A 35 -7.02 7.99 -0.12
C ILE A 35 -5.60 8.50 -0.32
N TRP A 36 -4.66 7.56 -0.45
CA TRP A 36 -3.28 7.82 -0.87
C TRP A 36 -3.00 7.08 -2.16
N ASP A 37 -2.49 7.80 -3.15
CA ASP A 37 -2.05 7.29 -4.44
C ASP A 37 -0.52 7.23 -4.52
N TYR A 38 0.00 6.05 -4.85
CA TYR A 38 1.42 5.79 -5.03
C TYR A 38 1.68 5.31 -6.44
N TYR A 39 2.27 6.18 -7.27
CA TYR A 39 2.69 5.80 -8.61
C TYR A 39 4.01 5.03 -8.56
N LEU A 40 4.03 3.86 -9.18
CA LEU A 40 5.14 2.91 -9.14
C LEU A 40 5.87 2.89 -10.48
N GLU A 41 7.20 3.03 -10.45
CA GLU A 41 8.05 3.02 -11.64
C GLU A 41 8.12 1.63 -12.29
N ASP A 42 7.96 0.58 -11.48
CA ASP A 42 7.96 -0.81 -11.91
C ASP A 42 7.04 -1.67 -11.03
N HIS A 43 6.99 -2.97 -11.33
CA HIS A 43 6.15 -3.93 -10.61
C HIS A 43 6.97 -4.75 -9.61
N THR A 44 8.13 -4.27 -9.18
CA THR A 44 9.01 -5.06 -8.29
C THR A 44 8.47 -5.08 -6.87
N ALA A 45 8.85 -6.11 -6.11
CA ALA A 45 8.52 -6.18 -4.69
C ALA A 45 9.14 -5.00 -3.92
N ASP A 46 10.31 -4.52 -4.33
CA ASP A 46 11.00 -3.41 -3.66
C ASP A 46 10.27 -2.08 -3.82
N SER A 47 9.78 -1.75 -5.03
CA SER A 47 8.94 -0.57 -5.26
C SER A 47 7.66 -0.59 -4.44
N ILE A 48 7.00 -1.76 -4.37
CA ILE A 48 5.78 -1.93 -3.56
C ILE A 48 6.08 -1.79 -2.06
N ILE A 49 7.12 -2.45 -1.56
CA ILE A 49 7.53 -2.35 -0.15
C ILE A 49 7.90 -0.92 0.21
N HIS A 50 8.56 -0.19 -0.69
CA HIS A 50 8.88 1.23 -0.48
C HIS A 50 7.62 2.08 -0.30
N ALA A 51 6.63 1.91 -1.18
CA ALA A 51 5.34 2.61 -1.09
C ALA A 51 4.60 2.27 0.23
N LEU A 52 4.58 0.99 0.61
CA LEU A 52 3.97 0.53 1.87
C LEU A 52 4.67 1.13 3.10
N ARG A 53 6.02 1.15 3.11
CA ARG A 53 6.79 1.78 4.20
C ARG A 53 6.46 3.26 4.32
N HIS A 54 6.35 3.96 3.19
CA HIS A 54 5.97 5.35 3.20
C HIS A 54 4.57 5.55 3.79
N LEU A 55 3.58 4.76 3.35
CA LEU A 55 2.22 4.78 3.88
C LEU A 55 2.19 4.55 5.40
N LEU A 56 2.83 3.49 5.90
CA LEU A 56 2.89 3.20 7.34
C LEU A 56 3.54 4.35 8.12
N GLY A 57 4.55 5.00 7.55
CA GLY A 57 5.16 6.20 8.11
C GLY A 57 4.22 7.40 8.17
N VAL A 58 3.41 7.63 7.13
CA VAL A 58 2.37 8.68 7.10
C VAL A 58 1.33 8.42 8.18
N LEU A 59 0.77 7.21 8.24
CA LEU A 59 -0.25 6.82 9.21
C LEU A 59 0.25 7.00 10.65
N LYS A 60 1.48 6.58 10.92
CA LYS A 60 2.13 6.76 12.23
C LYS A 60 2.22 8.24 12.63
N ARG A 61 2.52 9.15 11.69
CA ARG A 61 2.55 10.60 11.97
C ARG A 61 1.18 11.20 12.24
N MET A 62 0.11 10.54 11.82
CA MET A 62 -1.28 10.94 12.06
C MET A 62 -1.86 10.32 13.35
N ASP A 63 -1.05 9.65 14.18
CA ASP A 63 -1.48 8.86 15.34
C ASP A 63 -2.49 7.74 14.95
N ILE A 64 -2.38 7.25 13.71
CA ILE A 64 -3.18 6.14 13.18
C ILE A 64 -2.29 4.89 13.11
N LYS A 65 -2.72 3.82 13.79
CA LYS A 65 -2.14 2.49 13.64
C LYS A 65 -2.97 1.70 12.62
N ALA A 66 -2.33 1.25 11.54
CA ALA A 66 -2.94 0.30 10.62
C ALA A 66 -3.10 -1.05 11.33
N GLN A 67 -4.33 -1.55 11.45
CA GLN A 67 -4.59 -2.86 12.08
C GLN A 67 -4.64 -3.99 11.05
N VAL A 68 -5.28 -3.69 9.92
CA VAL A 68 -5.51 -4.64 8.84
C VAL A 68 -5.32 -3.88 7.54
N ILE A 69 -4.42 -4.39 6.70
CA ILE A 69 -4.33 -4.00 5.29
C ILE A 69 -4.99 -5.12 4.50
N LYS A 70 -6.22 -4.89 4.04
CA LYS A 70 -6.90 -5.80 3.13
C LYS A 70 -6.37 -5.54 1.72
N CYS A 71 -5.75 -6.54 1.13
CA CYS A 71 -5.24 -6.47 -0.23
C CYS A 71 -5.84 -7.58 -1.08
N ASP A 72 -6.02 -7.28 -2.36
CA ASP A 72 -6.06 -8.27 -3.43
C ASP A 72 -4.88 -9.26 -3.28
N ASN A 73 -5.18 -10.54 -3.03
CA ASN A 73 -4.14 -11.57 -2.87
C ASN A 73 -3.49 -11.96 -4.20
N LYS A 74 -4.01 -11.54 -5.36
CA LYS A 74 -3.43 -11.92 -6.65
C LYS A 74 -2.09 -11.23 -6.86
N THR A 75 -1.99 -9.97 -6.52
CA THR A 75 -0.79 -9.15 -6.72
C THR A 75 0.26 -9.41 -5.63
N VAL A 76 -0.17 -9.45 -4.37
CA VAL A 76 0.71 -9.73 -3.23
C VAL A 76 1.10 -11.21 -3.18
N GLY A 77 0.17 -12.12 -3.50
CA GLY A 77 0.43 -13.57 -3.53
C GLY A 77 1.41 -13.99 -4.62
N GLN A 78 1.53 -13.21 -5.70
CA GLN A 78 2.58 -13.41 -6.72
C GLN A 78 3.96 -12.92 -6.27
N LYS A 79 4.07 -12.17 -5.16
CA LYS A 79 5.32 -11.56 -4.67
C LYS A 79 5.54 -11.93 -3.20
N PRO A 80 6.16 -13.09 -2.91
CA PRO A 80 6.33 -13.60 -1.55
C PRO A 80 6.97 -12.58 -0.58
N ARG A 81 7.95 -11.79 -1.07
CA ARG A 81 8.62 -10.74 -0.26
C ARG A 81 7.65 -9.64 0.21
N THR A 82 6.68 -9.25 -0.62
CA THR A 82 5.67 -8.25 -0.26
C THR A 82 4.72 -8.80 0.80
N ALA A 83 4.30 -10.06 0.66
CA ALA A 83 3.48 -10.74 1.65
C ALA A 83 4.19 -10.86 3.00
N THR A 84 5.46 -11.27 3.00
CA THR A 84 6.30 -11.33 4.22
C THR A 84 6.39 -9.98 4.91
N PHE A 85 6.61 -8.90 4.15
CA PHE A 85 6.69 -7.54 4.71
C PHE A 85 5.40 -7.12 5.41
N LEU A 86 4.24 -7.36 4.78
CA LEU A 86 2.93 -7.04 5.40
C LEU A 86 2.67 -7.84 6.67
N MET A 87 3.22 -9.05 6.79
CA MET A 87 3.07 -9.89 7.99
C MET A 87 4.04 -9.51 9.12
N SER A 88 5.18 -8.87 8.82
CA SER A 88 6.19 -8.49 9.83
C SER A 88 6.02 -7.08 10.39
N ASP A 89 5.45 -6.17 9.61
CA ASP A 89 5.42 -4.72 9.92
C ASP A 89 4.02 -4.17 10.25
N LEU A 90 2.98 -5.02 10.20
CA LEU A 90 1.64 -4.74 10.76
C LEU A 90 1.50 -5.37 12.16
#